data_AF-A0AAD1NJA1-F1
#
_entry.id   AF-A0AAD1NJA1-F1
#
_cell.length_a   1.000
_cell.length_b   1.000
_cell.length_c   1.000
_cell.angle_alpha   90.00
_cell.angle_beta   90.00
_cell.angle_gamma   90.00
#
_symmetry.space_group_name_H-M   'P 1'
#
loop_
_entity.id
_entity.type
_entity.pdbx_description
1 polymer ?
#
loop_
_entity_poly.entity_id
_entity_poly.type
_entity_poly.pdbx_seq_one_letter_code
_entity_poly.pdbx_strand_id
1 'polypeptide(L)'
;MSEELKTIKELADELGISKKYLQNKISYEKKKQNLSIGNWKKISGKNTIVLSDKEQTLIKSWLNSLEDKQEDKADSLEDKQEDKADSLEDKQEDKADSLEDKQEDKADSLEDKQEDKEKSYLKERISVLEKFLDKEQTSNSELKKIIQQTQNLLDQQQRLALQDKKVLEEYKSEINELKALKMPQEDMKDGSSIRGEAQEEIERLKAQLKLSEEERNKAKEKEPVKTESKKWWQLWK
;
A
#
# COMPACT_ATOMS: atom_id res chain seq x y z
N MET A 1 -62.17 10.73 79.33
CA MET A 1 -61.24 10.37 78.23
C MET A 1 -62.10 10.17 77.00
N SER A 2 -62.01 11.04 76.01
CA SER A 2 -62.80 10.95 74.77
C SER A 2 -62.14 9.92 73.84
N GLU A 3 -62.89 8.93 73.36
CA GLU A 3 -62.40 7.96 72.35
C GLU A 3 -62.15 8.67 71.02
N GLU A 4 -60.94 8.58 70.46
CA GLU A 4 -60.57 9.26 69.21
C GLU A 4 -60.84 8.33 68.01
N LEU A 5 -62.01 8.47 67.41
CA LEU A 5 -62.46 7.57 66.35
C LEU A 5 -61.93 8.04 64.98
N LYS A 6 -61.17 7.19 64.27
CA LYS A 6 -60.67 7.47 62.91
C LYS A 6 -61.37 6.63 61.84
N THR A 7 -61.61 7.22 60.68
CA THR A 7 -62.11 6.46 59.52
C THR A 7 -61.01 5.60 58.90
N ILE A 8 -61.41 4.57 58.17
CA ILE A 8 -60.48 3.73 57.38
C ILE A 8 -59.62 4.57 56.42
N LYS A 9 -60.17 5.69 55.91
CA LYS A 9 -59.44 6.59 55.01
C LYS A 9 -58.34 7.33 55.77
N GLU A 10 -58.67 7.95 56.90
CA GLU A 10 -57.70 8.69 57.72
C GLU A 10 -56.61 7.76 58.27
N LEU A 11 -56.96 6.53 58.67
CA LEU A 11 -55.97 5.54 59.10
C LEU A 11 -55.02 5.15 57.96
N ALA A 12 -55.52 5.01 56.73
CA ALA A 12 -54.70 4.69 55.58
C ALA A 12 -53.78 5.85 55.18
N ASP A 13 -54.29 7.08 55.24
CA ASP A 13 -53.54 8.31 54.96
C ASP A 13 -52.43 8.52 56.02
N GLU A 14 -52.68 8.23 57.31
CA GLU A 14 -51.66 8.26 58.38
C GLU A 14 -50.56 7.21 58.18
N LEU A 15 -50.92 6.03 57.65
CA LEU A 15 -49.98 4.93 57.40
C LEU A 15 -49.30 5.02 56.02
N GLY A 16 -49.56 6.07 55.24
CA GLY A 16 -48.95 6.26 53.92
C GLY A 16 -49.33 5.20 52.87
N ILE A 17 -50.44 4.46 53.08
CA ILE A 17 -50.87 3.35 52.22
C ILE A 17 -52.23 3.64 51.59
N SER A 18 -52.52 3.00 50.45
CA SER A 18 -53.80 3.22 49.79
C SER A 18 -54.96 2.67 50.63
N LYS A 19 -56.04 3.47 50.73
CA LYS A 19 -57.29 3.07 51.41
C LYS A 19 -57.79 1.69 50.96
N LYS A 20 -57.68 1.38 49.66
CA LYS A 20 -58.12 0.11 49.07
C LYS A 20 -57.27 -1.06 49.54
N TYR A 21 -55.95 -0.88 49.62
CA TYR A 21 -55.03 -1.89 50.14
C TYR A 21 -55.34 -2.22 51.60
N LEU A 22 -55.49 -1.19 52.44
CA LEU A 22 -55.83 -1.36 53.85
C LEU A 22 -57.18 -2.07 54.06
N GLN A 23 -58.20 -1.75 53.25
CA GLN A 23 -59.49 -2.46 53.29
C GLN A 23 -59.38 -3.95 52.96
N ASN A 24 -58.66 -4.29 51.89
CA ASN A 24 -58.45 -5.68 51.50
C ASN A 24 -57.69 -6.45 52.58
N LYS A 25 -56.67 -5.83 53.16
CA LYS A 25 -55.87 -6.43 54.24
C LYS A 25 -56.71 -6.70 55.48
N ILE A 26 -57.53 -5.74 55.91
CA ILE A 26 -58.46 -5.94 57.03
C ILE A 26 -59.42 -7.09 56.72
N SER A 27 -59.95 -7.17 55.51
CA SER A 27 -60.86 -8.25 55.12
C SER A 27 -60.18 -9.62 55.12
N TYR A 28 -58.93 -9.70 54.68
CA TYR A 28 -58.14 -10.92 54.66
C TYR A 28 -57.83 -11.40 56.08
N GLU A 29 -57.35 -10.51 56.95
CA GLU A 29 -57.01 -10.87 58.34
C GLU A 29 -58.24 -11.20 59.18
N LYS A 30 -59.39 -10.52 58.96
CA LYS A 30 -60.69 -10.90 59.55
C LYS A 30 -61.03 -12.36 59.24
N LYS A 31 -60.87 -12.77 57.98
CA LYS A 31 -61.19 -14.13 57.52
C LYS A 31 -60.19 -15.15 58.07
N LYS A 32 -58.91 -14.77 58.17
CA LYS A 32 -57.82 -15.66 58.60
C LYS A 32 -57.82 -15.94 60.10
N GLN A 33 -58.03 -14.91 60.91
CA GLN A 33 -57.95 -15.01 62.38
C GLN A 33 -59.30 -15.33 63.04
N ASN A 34 -60.41 -15.34 62.27
CA ASN A 34 -61.78 -15.55 62.77
C ASN A 34 -62.15 -14.59 63.94
N LEU A 35 -61.52 -13.41 63.99
CA LEU A 35 -61.77 -12.38 65.00
C LEU A 35 -63.00 -11.56 64.64
N SER A 36 -63.96 -11.47 65.57
CA SER A 36 -65.06 -10.52 65.48
C SER A 36 -64.53 -9.13 65.79
N ILE A 37 -64.06 -8.40 64.76
CA ILE A 37 -63.79 -6.96 64.90
C ILE A 37 -65.13 -6.31 65.22
N GLY A 38 -65.27 -5.92 66.50
CA GLY A 38 -66.51 -5.44 67.09
C GLY A 38 -67.17 -4.41 66.20
N ASN A 39 -68.47 -4.58 65.98
CA ASN A 39 -69.32 -3.81 65.08
C ASN A 39 -68.82 -2.38 64.83
N TRP A 40 -68.19 -2.20 63.67
CA TRP A 40 -67.80 -0.92 63.11
C TRP A 40 -68.86 0.14 63.39
N LYS A 41 -68.52 1.14 64.22
CA LYS A 41 -69.47 2.16 64.64
C LYS A 41 -69.84 3.00 63.41
N LYS A 42 -71.13 3.00 63.06
CA LYS A 42 -71.69 3.92 62.07
C LYS A 42 -72.13 5.19 62.78
N ILE A 43 -71.68 6.33 62.29
CA ILE A 43 -72.18 7.63 62.77
C ILE A 43 -73.49 7.93 62.02
N SER A 44 -74.58 8.14 62.75
CA SER A 44 -75.89 8.46 62.15
C SER A 44 -75.80 9.72 61.27
N GLY A 45 -76.20 9.61 60.01
CA GLY A 45 -76.24 10.71 59.04
C GLY A 45 -75.29 10.59 57.83
N LYS A 46 -74.25 9.76 57.90
CA LYS A 46 -73.37 9.44 56.76
C LYS A 46 -73.03 7.95 56.85
N ASN A 47 -73.02 7.20 55.74
CA ASN A 47 -72.70 5.76 55.72
C ASN A 47 -71.20 5.49 55.94
N THR A 48 -70.59 6.20 56.91
CA THR A 48 -69.16 6.22 57.20
C THR A 48 -68.89 5.33 58.41
N ILE A 49 -68.00 4.38 58.22
CA ILE A 49 -67.50 3.47 59.25
C ILE A 49 -66.31 4.12 59.94
N VAL A 50 -66.31 4.10 61.28
CA VAL A 50 -65.23 4.65 62.09
C VAL A 50 -64.69 3.58 63.04
N LEU A 51 -63.37 3.59 63.22
CA LEU A 51 -62.59 2.62 63.99
C LEU A 51 -62.22 3.20 65.35
N SER A 52 -62.37 2.39 66.39
CA SER A 52 -61.87 2.68 67.74
C SER A 52 -60.35 2.50 67.85
N ASP A 53 -59.73 3.13 68.84
CA ASP A 53 -58.28 3.09 69.07
C ASP A 53 -57.73 1.65 69.18
N LYS A 54 -58.51 0.74 69.76
CA LYS A 54 -58.17 -0.69 69.86
C LYS A 54 -58.13 -1.37 68.48
N GLU A 55 -59.04 -1.00 67.59
CA GLU A 55 -59.07 -1.55 66.23
C GLU A 55 -57.93 -0.97 65.39
N GLN A 56 -57.65 0.32 65.54
CA GLN A 56 -56.55 0.98 64.85
C GLN A 56 -55.19 0.36 65.22
N THR A 57 -54.94 0.11 66.50
CA THR A 57 -53.68 -0.51 66.96
C THR A 57 -53.50 -1.95 66.47
N LEU A 58 -54.57 -2.74 66.44
CA LEU A 58 -54.54 -4.10 65.88
C LEU A 58 -54.21 -4.09 64.38
N ILE A 59 -54.82 -3.19 63.62
CA ILE A 59 -54.57 -3.07 62.17
C ILE A 59 -53.12 -2.69 61.90
N LYS A 60 -52.55 -1.76 62.70
CA LYS A 60 -51.14 -1.36 62.60
C LYS A 60 -50.19 -2.54 62.88
N SER A 61 -50.48 -3.37 63.88
CA SER A 61 -49.66 -4.56 64.19
C SER A 61 -49.66 -5.60 63.05
N TRP A 62 -50.78 -5.80 62.37
CA TRP A 62 -50.84 -6.72 61.22
C TRP A 62 -50.04 -6.26 60.00
N LEU A 63 -49.87 -4.95 59.84
CA LEU A 63 -49.05 -4.38 58.78
C LEU A 63 -47.56 -4.59 59.08
N ASN A 64 -47.12 -4.25 60.30
CA ASN A 64 -45.72 -4.42 60.69
C ASN A 64 -45.24 -5.88 60.60
N SER A 65 -46.07 -6.86 60.98
CA SER A 65 -45.69 -8.28 60.86
C SER A 65 -45.59 -8.81 59.42
N LEU A 66 -46.05 -8.03 58.43
CA LEU A 66 -46.00 -8.40 57.01
C LEU A 66 -44.77 -7.82 56.29
N GLU A 67 -44.30 -6.65 56.74
CA GLU A 67 -43.06 -6.01 56.23
C GLU A 67 -41.88 -6.99 56.36
N ASP A 68 -41.73 -7.60 57.53
CA ASP A 68 -40.70 -8.62 57.83
C ASP A 68 -40.78 -9.89 56.95
N LYS A 69 -41.89 -10.12 56.21
CA LYS A 69 -42.07 -11.28 55.32
C LYS A 69 -41.94 -10.94 53.84
N GLN A 70 -41.85 -9.66 53.50
CA GLN A 70 -41.56 -9.23 52.13
C GLN A 70 -40.05 -9.17 51.87
N GLU A 71 -39.22 -8.84 52.87
CA GLU A 71 -37.76 -8.85 52.74
C GLU A 71 -37.22 -10.26 52.42
N ASP A 72 -37.62 -11.29 53.17
CA ASP A 72 -37.18 -12.68 52.94
C ASP A 72 -37.56 -13.26 51.55
N LYS A 73 -38.54 -12.67 50.86
CA LYS A 73 -38.96 -13.10 49.52
C LYS A 73 -38.31 -12.30 48.40
N ALA A 74 -37.81 -11.10 48.68
CA ALA A 74 -37.09 -10.29 47.71
C ALA A 74 -35.70 -10.91 47.45
N ASP A 75 -34.96 -11.23 48.52
CA ASP A 75 -33.63 -11.83 48.42
C ASP A 75 -33.63 -13.14 47.60
N SER A 76 -34.59 -14.04 47.83
CA SER A 76 -34.66 -15.32 47.09
C SER A 76 -35.09 -15.20 45.61
N LEU A 77 -35.62 -14.04 45.19
CA LEU A 77 -35.95 -13.76 43.79
C LEU A 77 -34.80 -13.08 43.05
N GLU A 78 -33.94 -12.34 43.75
CA GLU A 78 -32.76 -11.66 43.20
C GLU A 78 -31.69 -12.69 42.82
N ASP A 79 -31.38 -13.65 43.71
CA ASP A 79 -30.43 -14.74 43.45
C ASP A 79 -30.80 -15.56 42.18
N LYS A 80 -32.10 -15.78 41.92
CA LYS A 80 -32.56 -16.54 40.74
C LYS A 80 -32.56 -15.73 39.45
N GLN A 81 -32.50 -14.41 39.54
CA GLN A 81 -32.36 -13.54 38.37
C GLN A 81 -30.89 -13.40 37.98
N GLU A 82 -29.97 -13.34 38.94
CA GLU A 82 -28.51 -13.36 38.69
C GLU A 82 -28.07 -14.67 38.00
N ASP A 83 -28.45 -15.84 38.54
CA ASP A 83 -28.09 -17.15 37.95
C ASP A 83 -28.57 -17.30 36.48
N LYS A 84 -29.66 -16.63 36.12
CA LYS A 84 -30.20 -16.65 34.74
C LYS A 84 -29.53 -15.61 33.85
N ALA A 85 -29.07 -14.49 34.42
CA ALA A 85 -28.33 -13.47 33.70
C ALA A 85 -26.96 -14.02 33.29
N ASP A 86 -26.21 -14.60 34.23
CA ASP A 86 -24.89 -15.20 33.97
C ASP A 86 -24.97 -16.28 32.89
N SER A 87 -25.94 -17.20 32.99
CA SER A 87 -26.08 -18.27 31.98
C SER A 87 -26.54 -17.77 30.59
N LEU A 88 -27.07 -16.55 30.48
CA LEU A 88 -27.39 -15.92 29.21
C LEU A 88 -26.20 -15.15 28.64
N GLU A 89 -25.37 -14.56 29.50
CA GLU A 89 -24.15 -13.85 29.14
C GLU A 89 -23.10 -14.83 28.59
N ASP A 90 -22.86 -15.96 29.28
CA ASP A 90 -21.96 -17.02 28.82
C ASP A 90 -22.34 -17.54 27.41
N LYS A 91 -23.65 -17.74 27.16
CA LYS A 91 -24.14 -18.21 25.85
C LYS A 91 -24.04 -17.15 24.75
N GLN A 92 -23.94 -15.87 25.11
CA GLN A 92 -23.71 -14.79 24.15
C GLN A 92 -22.23 -14.65 23.85
N GLU A 93 -21.34 -14.76 24.84
CA GLU A 93 -19.88 -14.80 24.64
C GLU A 93 -19.47 -16.00 23.76
N ASP A 94 -19.90 -17.22 24.08
CA ASP A 94 -19.57 -18.42 23.28
C ASP A 94 -19.99 -18.30 21.80
N LYS A 95 -21.10 -17.58 21.54
CA LYS A 95 -21.58 -17.32 20.17
C LYS A 95 -20.82 -16.20 19.50
N ALA A 96 -20.39 -15.19 20.24
CA ALA A 96 -19.56 -14.10 19.73
C ALA A 96 -18.20 -14.65 19.30
N ASP A 97 -17.52 -15.40 20.18
CA ASP A 97 -16.23 -16.03 19.91
C ASP A 97 -16.29 -16.94 18.66
N SER A 98 -17.29 -17.82 18.60
CA SER A 98 -17.45 -18.71 17.44
C SER A 98 -17.80 -18.00 16.12
N LEU A 99 -18.31 -16.76 16.18
CA LEU A 99 -18.54 -15.93 15.00
C LEU A 99 -17.29 -15.15 14.60
N GLU A 100 -16.49 -14.72 15.57
CA GLU A 100 -15.22 -14.02 15.37
C GLU A 100 -14.19 -14.96 14.73
N ASP A 101 -14.02 -16.18 15.26
CA ASP A 101 -13.14 -17.22 14.69
C ASP A 101 -13.48 -17.51 13.22
N LYS A 102 -14.79 -17.64 12.89
CA LYS A 102 -15.23 -17.90 11.50
C LYS A 102 -15.04 -16.71 10.57
N GLN A 103 -14.94 -15.49 11.10
CA GLN A 103 -14.64 -14.31 10.30
C GLN A 103 -13.14 -14.18 10.07
N GLU A 104 -12.31 -14.45 11.08
CA GLU A 104 -10.85 -14.52 10.96
C GLU A 104 -10.42 -15.57 9.93
N ASP A 105 -10.91 -16.81 10.05
CA ASP A 105 -10.59 -17.90 9.11
C ASP A 105 -10.92 -17.56 7.64
N LYS A 106 -11.99 -16.79 7.44
CA LYS A 106 -12.41 -16.35 6.10
C LYS A 106 -11.57 -15.19 5.59
N ALA A 107 -11.17 -14.27 6.46
CA ALA A 107 -10.30 -13.16 6.12
C ALA A 107 -8.92 -13.68 5.68
N ASP A 108 -8.30 -14.57 6.47
CA ASP A 108 -7.00 -15.18 6.15
C ASP A 108 -7.05 -15.93 4.81
N SER A 109 -8.07 -16.75 4.59
CA SER A 109 -8.18 -17.52 3.33
C SER A 109 -8.47 -16.64 2.09
N LEU A 110 -8.96 -15.42 2.27
CA LEU A 110 -9.13 -14.45 1.18
C LEU A 110 -7.83 -13.68 0.91
N GLU A 111 -7.11 -13.31 1.97
CA GLU A 111 -5.81 -12.64 1.89
C GLU A 111 -4.77 -13.54 1.21
N ASP A 112 -4.64 -14.81 1.62
CA ASP A 112 -3.75 -15.79 0.99
C ASP A 112 -3.99 -15.94 -0.52
N LYS A 113 -5.27 -16.02 -0.93
CA LYS A 113 -5.62 -16.15 -2.36
C LYS A 113 -5.32 -14.91 -3.16
N GLN A 114 -5.36 -13.74 -2.52
CA GLN A 114 -5.04 -12.47 -3.16
C GLN A 114 -3.51 -12.35 -3.30
N GLU A 115 -2.76 -12.66 -2.25
CA GLU A 115 -1.30 -12.70 -2.27
C GLU A 115 -0.75 -13.68 -3.31
N ASP A 116 -1.31 -14.88 -3.43
CA ASP A 116 -0.88 -15.88 -4.40
C ASP A 116 -1.01 -15.41 -5.85
N LYS A 117 -2.10 -14.68 -6.17
CA LYS A 117 -2.30 -14.10 -7.50
C LYS A 117 -1.26 -13.01 -7.76
N GLU A 118 -1.07 -12.09 -6.83
CA GLU A 118 -0.10 -11.00 -6.94
C GLU A 118 1.32 -11.54 -7.11
N LYS A 119 1.69 -12.54 -6.31
CA LYS A 119 2.97 -13.24 -6.40
C LYS A 119 3.15 -13.94 -7.74
N SER A 120 2.10 -14.55 -8.29
CA SER A 120 2.12 -15.15 -9.62
C SER A 120 2.39 -14.11 -10.72
N TYR A 121 1.67 -12.98 -10.70
CA TYR A 121 1.89 -11.89 -11.67
C TYR A 121 3.29 -11.27 -11.55
N LEU A 122 3.76 -11.04 -10.33
CA LEU A 122 5.11 -10.54 -10.08
C LEU A 122 6.17 -11.51 -10.58
N LYS A 123 5.98 -12.82 -10.36
CA LYS A 123 6.90 -13.85 -10.85
C LYS A 123 6.99 -13.89 -12.38
N GLU A 124 5.85 -13.78 -13.06
CA GLU A 124 5.83 -13.70 -14.53
C GLU A 124 6.53 -12.43 -15.03
N ARG A 125 6.28 -11.29 -14.38
CA ARG A 125 6.94 -10.02 -14.71
C ARG A 125 8.46 -10.08 -14.52
N ILE A 126 8.92 -10.67 -13.41
CA ILE A 126 10.34 -10.89 -13.13
C ILE A 126 10.96 -11.76 -14.22
N SER A 127 10.32 -12.87 -14.60
CA SER A 127 10.82 -13.77 -15.65
C SER A 127 10.98 -13.07 -17.01
N VAL A 128 10.05 -12.17 -17.36
CA VAL A 128 10.16 -11.36 -18.58
C VAL A 128 11.35 -10.40 -18.48
N LEU A 129 11.51 -9.70 -17.35
CA LEU A 129 12.61 -8.76 -17.13
C LEU A 129 13.98 -9.46 -17.17
N GLU A 130 14.10 -10.65 -16.58
CA GLU A 130 15.33 -11.47 -16.62
C GLU A 130 15.72 -11.79 -18.07
N LYS A 131 14.77 -12.25 -18.90
CA LYS A 131 15.02 -12.52 -20.33
C LYS A 131 15.46 -11.27 -21.10
N PHE A 132 14.95 -10.10 -20.77
CA PHE A 132 15.40 -8.84 -21.37
C PHE A 132 16.82 -8.48 -20.92
N LEU A 133 17.11 -8.65 -19.63
CA LEU A 133 18.43 -8.40 -19.07
C LEU A 133 19.49 -9.31 -19.72
N ASP A 134 19.19 -10.59 -19.91
CA ASP A 134 20.09 -11.54 -20.58
C ASP A 134 20.41 -11.09 -22.02
N LYS A 135 19.39 -10.70 -22.79
CA LYS A 135 19.57 -10.19 -24.16
C LYS A 135 20.40 -8.92 -24.22
N GLU A 136 20.21 -8.01 -23.27
CA GLU A 136 21.03 -6.80 -23.14
C GLU A 136 22.48 -7.15 -22.80
N GLN A 137 22.70 -8.12 -21.90
CA GLN A 137 24.05 -8.57 -21.55
C GLN A 137 24.76 -9.24 -22.73
N THR A 138 24.08 -10.10 -23.50
CA THR A 138 24.66 -10.72 -24.68
C THR A 138 25.02 -9.68 -25.73
N SER A 139 24.12 -8.73 -26.02
CA SER A 139 24.35 -7.64 -26.96
C SER A 139 25.55 -6.77 -26.55
N ASN A 140 25.64 -6.41 -25.26
CA ASN A 140 26.78 -5.67 -24.73
C ASN A 140 28.10 -6.46 -24.86
N SER A 141 28.07 -7.77 -24.68
CA SER A 141 29.26 -8.62 -24.86
C SER A 141 29.76 -8.64 -26.30
N GLU A 142 28.83 -8.65 -27.27
CA GLU A 142 29.14 -8.61 -28.70
C GLU A 142 29.68 -7.24 -29.11
N LEU A 143 29.04 -6.16 -28.64
CA LEU A 143 29.52 -4.79 -28.85
C LEU A 143 30.95 -4.60 -28.32
N LYS A 144 31.26 -5.13 -27.13
CA LYS A 144 32.63 -5.09 -26.59
C LYS A 144 33.64 -5.80 -27.50
N LYS A 145 33.29 -6.96 -28.07
CA LYS A 145 34.14 -7.68 -29.02
C LYS A 145 34.39 -6.86 -30.29
N ILE A 146 33.34 -6.24 -30.85
CA ILE A 146 33.44 -5.39 -32.04
C ILE A 146 34.31 -4.16 -31.76
N ILE A 147 34.13 -3.51 -30.61
CA ILE A 147 34.95 -2.38 -30.18
C ILE A 147 36.42 -2.80 -30.10
N GLN A 148 36.72 -3.95 -29.48
CA GLN A 148 38.09 -4.45 -29.38
C GLN A 148 38.71 -4.74 -30.75
N GLN A 149 37.95 -5.36 -31.66
CA GLN A 149 38.40 -5.61 -33.03
C GLN A 149 38.68 -4.31 -33.79
N THR A 150 37.78 -3.32 -33.65
CA THR A 150 37.93 -2.01 -34.29
C THR A 150 39.15 -1.26 -33.75
N GLN A 151 39.39 -1.33 -32.44
CA GLN A 151 40.58 -0.75 -31.82
C GLN A 151 41.87 -1.39 -32.34
N ASN A 152 41.91 -2.72 -32.46
CA ASN A 152 43.07 -3.41 -33.01
C ASN A 152 43.34 -3.02 -34.47
N LEU A 153 42.30 -2.88 -35.29
CA LEU A 153 42.41 -2.43 -36.68
C LEU A 153 42.91 -0.98 -36.77
N LEU A 154 42.42 -0.11 -35.90
CA LEU A 154 42.87 1.28 -35.82
C LEU A 154 44.36 1.36 -35.46
N ASP A 155 44.80 0.59 -34.47
CA ASP A 155 46.20 0.52 -34.08
C ASP A 155 47.08 -0.03 -35.22
N GLN A 156 46.61 -1.03 -35.96
CA GLN A 156 47.30 -1.54 -37.16
C GLN A 156 47.42 -0.45 -38.24
N GLN A 157 46.34 0.29 -38.51
CA GLN A 157 46.35 1.38 -39.48
C GLN A 157 47.33 2.49 -39.09
N GLN A 158 47.40 2.84 -37.80
CA GLN A 158 48.37 3.81 -37.29
C GLN A 158 49.82 3.34 -37.49
N ARG A 159 50.12 2.06 -37.24
CA ARG A 159 51.46 1.49 -37.46
C ARG A 159 51.87 1.52 -38.93
N LEU A 160 50.97 1.13 -39.82
CA LEU A 160 51.20 1.19 -41.28
C LEU A 160 51.45 2.62 -41.74
N ALA A 161 50.65 3.58 -41.27
CA ALA A 161 50.84 4.99 -41.61
C ALA A 161 52.22 5.53 -41.16
N LEU A 162 52.72 5.08 -40.00
CA LEU A 162 54.07 5.43 -39.54
C LEU A 162 55.16 4.80 -40.41
N GLN A 163 54.97 3.55 -40.84
CA GLN A 163 55.89 2.88 -41.77
C GLN A 163 55.92 3.59 -43.13
N ASP A 164 54.76 3.90 -43.71
CA ASP A 164 54.65 4.63 -44.97
C ASP A 164 55.31 6.01 -44.87
N LYS A 165 55.10 6.72 -43.75
CA LYS A 165 55.77 8.00 -43.49
C LYS A 165 57.30 7.87 -43.51
N LYS A 166 57.85 6.83 -42.89
CA LYS A 166 59.29 6.59 -42.85
C LYS A 166 59.86 6.34 -44.26
N VAL A 167 59.22 5.48 -45.03
CA VAL A 167 59.63 5.19 -46.42
C VAL A 167 59.55 6.44 -47.30
N LEU A 168 58.52 7.27 -47.13
CA LEU A 168 58.41 8.55 -47.82
C LEU A 168 59.52 9.54 -47.45
N GLU A 169 59.97 9.52 -46.20
CA GLU A 169 61.09 10.34 -45.74
C GLU A 169 62.42 9.86 -46.35
N GLU A 170 62.65 8.55 -46.39
CA GLU A 170 63.80 7.92 -47.05
C GLU A 170 63.85 8.27 -48.55
N TYR A 171 62.73 8.16 -49.27
CA TYR A 171 62.68 8.58 -50.69
C TYR A 171 62.93 10.07 -50.89
N LYS A 172 62.47 10.93 -49.97
CA LYS A 172 62.74 12.37 -50.06
C LYS A 172 64.23 12.67 -49.87
N SER A 173 64.91 12.00 -48.94
CA SER A 173 66.36 12.13 -48.78
C SER A 173 67.12 11.60 -49.99
N GLU A 174 66.77 10.41 -50.51
CA GLU A 174 67.40 9.81 -51.69
C GLU A 174 67.29 10.76 -52.90
N ILE A 175 66.10 11.33 -53.14
CA ILE A 175 65.90 12.31 -54.22
C ILE A 175 66.78 13.55 -54.01
N ASN A 176 66.95 14.03 -52.78
CA ASN A 176 67.78 15.19 -52.49
C ASN A 176 69.28 14.90 -52.71
N GLU A 177 69.74 13.72 -52.30
CA GLU A 177 71.11 13.25 -52.55
C GLU A 177 71.38 13.08 -54.05
N LEU A 178 70.48 12.42 -54.78
CA LEU A 178 70.56 12.26 -56.23
C LEU A 178 70.55 13.60 -56.96
N LYS A 179 69.80 14.60 -56.46
CA LYS A 179 69.84 15.97 -57.00
C LYS A 179 71.19 16.65 -56.74
N ALA A 180 71.80 16.44 -55.58
CA ALA A 180 73.11 16.99 -55.28
C ALA A 180 74.22 16.33 -56.11
N LEU A 181 74.10 15.03 -56.38
CA LEU A 181 75.01 14.27 -57.25
C LEU A 181 74.83 14.62 -58.74
N LYS A 182 73.61 14.95 -59.17
CA LYS A 182 73.32 15.44 -60.53
C LYS A 182 73.79 16.90 -60.64
N MET A 183 75.07 17.07 -60.97
CA MET A 183 75.74 18.37 -61.13
C MET A 183 74.90 19.41 -61.91
N PRO A 184 75.09 20.74 -61.66
CA PRO A 184 74.44 21.78 -62.45
C PRO A 184 74.74 21.57 -63.94
N GLN A 185 73.72 21.66 -64.80
CA GLN A 185 74.00 21.89 -66.21
C GLN A 185 74.55 23.30 -66.35
N GLU A 186 75.88 23.40 -66.40
CA GLU A 186 76.54 24.34 -67.30
C GLU A 186 75.89 24.24 -68.68
N ASP A 187 75.80 25.40 -69.32
CA ASP A 187 75.26 25.64 -70.64
C ASP A 187 75.84 24.68 -71.70
N MET A 188 75.13 23.60 -72.00
CA MET A 188 75.30 22.88 -73.27
C MET A 188 73.93 22.63 -73.89
N LYS A 189 73.44 23.66 -74.58
CA LYS A 189 72.57 23.53 -75.75
C LYS A 189 73.34 22.79 -76.84
N ASP A 190 73.33 21.46 -76.82
CA ASP A 190 73.33 20.63 -78.02
C ASP A 190 73.49 19.17 -77.62
N GLY A 191 72.43 18.38 -77.84
CA GLY A 191 72.48 16.93 -77.74
C GLY A 191 71.83 16.36 -76.48
N SER A 192 70.49 16.35 -76.42
CA SER A 192 69.71 15.25 -75.84
C SER A 192 68.19 15.53 -75.90
N SER A 193 67.56 15.32 -77.07
CA SER A 193 66.09 15.30 -77.24
C SER A 193 65.40 14.38 -76.21
N ILE A 194 66.07 13.28 -75.85
CA ILE A 194 65.57 12.25 -74.94
C ILE A 194 65.45 12.74 -73.48
N ARG A 195 66.24 13.74 -73.08
CA ARG A 195 66.25 14.27 -71.70
C ARG A 195 65.19 15.34 -71.48
N GLY A 196 64.90 16.15 -72.51
CA GLY A 196 63.79 17.10 -72.49
C GLY A 196 62.44 16.39 -72.39
N GLU A 197 62.21 15.39 -73.24
CA GLU A 197 61.01 14.56 -73.20
C GLU A 197 60.82 13.86 -71.84
N ALA A 198 61.89 13.27 -71.29
CA ALA A 198 61.82 12.65 -69.97
C ALA A 198 61.51 13.65 -68.84
N GLN A 199 62.01 14.89 -68.91
CA GLN A 199 61.71 15.92 -67.90
C GLN A 199 60.28 16.46 -68.05
N GLU A 200 59.80 16.67 -69.27
CA GLU A 200 58.42 17.08 -69.54
C GLU A 200 57.41 15.99 -69.13
N GLU A 201 57.74 14.72 -69.32
CA GLU A 201 56.92 13.59 -68.90
C GLU A 201 56.89 13.45 -67.37
N ILE A 202 58.01 13.72 -66.68
CA ILE A 202 58.03 13.83 -65.21
C ILE A 202 57.15 14.98 -64.73
N GLU A 203 57.19 16.15 -65.38
CA GLU A 203 56.34 17.29 -65.01
C GLU A 203 54.85 17.01 -65.27
N ARG A 204 54.51 16.35 -66.38
CA ARG A 204 53.15 15.89 -66.65
C ARG A 204 52.66 14.88 -65.62
N LEU A 205 53.45 13.85 -65.30
CA LEU A 205 53.08 12.84 -64.31
C LEU A 205 52.92 13.47 -62.91
N LYS A 206 53.78 14.43 -62.56
CA LYS A 206 53.69 15.17 -61.30
C LYS A 206 52.43 16.05 -61.24
N ALA A 207 52.06 16.70 -62.35
CA ALA A 207 50.82 17.45 -62.45
C ALA A 207 49.59 16.53 -62.34
N GLN A 208 49.63 15.36 -62.98
CA GLN A 208 48.55 14.36 -62.91
C GLN A 208 48.39 13.78 -61.50
N LEU A 209 49.50 13.54 -60.80
CA LEU A 209 49.49 13.07 -59.41
C LEU A 209 48.95 14.13 -58.46
N LYS A 210 49.34 15.40 -58.65
CA LYS A 210 48.81 16.53 -57.88
C LYS A 210 47.30 16.72 -58.10
N LEU A 211 46.83 16.60 -59.33
CA LEU A 211 45.40 16.63 -59.65
C LEU A 211 44.65 15.46 -59.01
N SER A 212 45.21 14.24 -59.02
CA SER A 212 44.60 13.07 -58.39
C SER A 212 44.56 13.19 -56.86
N GLU A 213 45.61 13.71 -56.22
CA GLU A 213 45.61 14.01 -54.78
C GLU A 213 44.59 15.09 -54.41
N GLU A 214 44.46 16.12 -55.25
CA GLU A 214 43.49 17.20 -55.06
C GLU A 214 42.04 16.71 -55.29
N GLU A 215 41.82 15.76 -56.20
CA GLU A 215 40.55 15.03 -56.33
C GLU A 215 40.27 14.12 -55.14
N ARG A 216 41.27 13.43 -54.57
CA ARG A 216 41.11 12.64 -53.34
C ARG A 216 40.81 13.51 -52.13
N ASN A 217 41.42 14.69 -52.04
CA ASN A 217 41.15 15.65 -50.96
C ASN A 217 39.79 16.33 -51.15
N LYS A 218 39.40 16.66 -52.38
CA LYS A 218 38.03 17.09 -52.69
C LYS A 218 37.01 15.98 -52.50
N ALA A 219 37.35 14.70 -52.68
CA ALA A 219 36.45 13.59 -52.36
C ALA A 219 36.26 13.44 -50.84
N LYS A 220 37.29 13.74 -50.04
CA LYS A 220 37.17 13.89 -48.58
C LYS A 220 36.34 15.12 -48.15
N GLU A 221 36.31 16.19 -48.95
CA GLU A 221 35.44 17.36 -48.72
C GLU A 221 34.03 17.24 -49.34
N LYS A 222 33.88 16.44 -50.43
CA LYS A 222 32.63 16.17 -51.17
C LYS A 222 31.95 14.89 -50.74
N GLU A 223 32.49 14.14 -49.78
CA GLU A 223 31.64 13.57 -48.75
C GLU A 223 31.34 14.71 -47.78
N PRO A 224 30.27 15.52 -47.99
CA PRO A 224 29.62 16.04 -46.83
C PRO A 224 29.29 14.79 -46.02
N VAL A 225 29.87 14.67 -44.83
CA VAL A 225 29.11 14.17 -43.71
C VAL A 225 27.79 14.89 -43.86
N LYS A 226 26.78 14.19 -44.41
CA LYS A 226 25.44 14.72 -44.48
C LYS A 226 25.07 14.88 -43.04
N THR A 227 25.28 16.08 -42.52
CA THR A 227 24.55 16.66 -41.40
C THR A 227 23.11 16.91 -41.85
N GLU A 228 22.51 15.94 -42.56
CA GLU A 228 21.10 15.70 -42.36
C GLU A 228 21.02 15.15 -40.95
N SER A 229 20.71 16.04 -40.02
CA SER A 229 20.16 15.74 -38.71
C SER A 229 18.84 14.98 -38.84
N LYS A 230 18.79 13.91 -39.63
CA LYS A 230 17.81 12.85 -39.50
C LYS A 230 18.20 12.14 -38.24
N LYS A 231 17.49 12.53 -37.18
CA LYS A 231 17.46 11.85 -35.89
C LYS A 231 17.12 10.39 -36.19
N TRP A 232 18.15 9.59 -36.39
CA TRP A 232 18.15 8.16 -36.63
C TRP A 232 17.30 7.41 -35.60
N TRP A 233 17.17 7.97 -34.41
CA TRP A 233 16.24 7.55 -33.35
C TRP A 233 14.74 7.61 -33.68
N GLN A 234 14.30 8.28 -34.74
CA GLN A 234 12.88 8.32 -35.15
C GLN A 234 12.46 7.17 -36.08
N LEU A 235 13.39 6.38 -36.59
CA LEU A 235 13.10 5.20 -37.43
C LEU A 235 12.80 3.93 -36.62
N TRP A 236 12.90 3.99 -35.29
CA TRP A 236 12.79 2.85 -34.37
C TRP A 236 11.61 2.98 -33.39
N LYS A 237 10.58 3.77 -33.76
CA LYS A 237 9.33 3.88 -33.00
C LYS A 237 8.22 3.10 -33.69
#